data_AF-A0A7Z9FL82-F1
#
_entry.id   AF-A0A7Z9FL82-F1
#
_cell.length_a   1.000
_cell.length_b   1.000
_cell.length_c   1.000
_cell.angle_alpha   90.00
_cell.angle_beta   90.00
_cell.angle_gamma   90.00
#
_symmetry.space_group_name_H-M   'P 1'
#
loop_
_entity.id
_entity.type
_entity.pdbx_description
1 polymer ?
#
loop_
_entity_poly.entity_id
_entity_poly.type
_entity_poly.pdbx_seq_one_letter_code
_entity_poly.pdbx_strand_id
1 'polypeptide(L)' 'PLGAKGVGEIGVVGSIPAIANAILDALWDHGVRTFDMPAYPQNIWNLLQNVIKDPN' A
#
# COMPACT_ATOMS: atom_id res chain seq x y z
N PRO A 1 32.62 3.62 -22.17
CA PRO A 1 31.55 3.04 -21.31
C PRO A 1 30.22 2.97 -22.07
N LEU A 2 29.56 1.80 -22.11
CA LEU A 2 28.45 1.46 -23.04
C LEU A 2 27.10 2.15 -22.77
N GLY A 3 27.01 3.09 -21.83
CA GLY A 3 25.73 3.74 -21.46
C GLY A 3 24.70 2.80 -20.80
N ALA A 4 25.11 1.60 -20.40
CA ALA A 4 24.24 0.63 -19.73
C ALA A 4 23.79 1.13 -18.34
N LYS A 5 22.52 0.84 -17.98
CA LYS A 5 21.93 1.12 -16.67
C LYS A 5 21.57 -0.19 -15.96
N GLY A 6 21.71 -0.23 -14.64
CA GLY A 6 21.27 -1.37 -13.84
C GLY A 6 19.75 -1.38 -13.66
N VAL A 7 19.12 -2.55 -13.85
CA VAL A 7 17.65 -2.71 -13.73
C VAL A 7 17.23 -3.93 -12.90
N GLY A 8 18.18 -4.71 -12.38
CA GLY A 8 17.90 -6.02 -11.78
C GLY A 8 16.94 -5.98 -10.58
N GLU A 9 16.91 -4.87 -9.84
CA GLU A 9 16.08 -4.71 -8.64
C GLU A 9 14.80 -3.90 -8.88
N ILE A 10 14.64 -3.26 -10.03
CA ILE A 10 13.53 -2.30 -10.28
C ILE A 10 12.17 -2.99 -10.16
N GLY A 11 12.08 -4.27 -10.52
CA GLY A 11 10.85 -5.05 -10.37
C GLY A 11 10.38 -5.14 -8.92
N VAL A 12 11.26 -5.50 -7.98
CA VAL A 12 10.90 -5.61 -6.56
C VAL A 12 10.76 -4.24 -5.90
N VAL A 13 11.65 -3.29 -6.23
CA VAL A 13 11.64 -1.95 -5.63
C VAL A 13 10.41 -1.16 -6.07
N GLY A 14 9.99 -1.28 -7.31
CA GLY A 14 8.82 -0.57 -7.85
C GLY A 14 7.49 -1.23 -7.52
N SER A 15 7.42 -2.57 -7.49
CA SER A 15 6.15 -3.28 -7.30
C SER A 15 5.57 -3.14 -5.89
N ILE A 16 6.41 -3.19 -4.85
CA ILE A 16 5.95 -3.09 -3.45
C ILE A 16 5.19 -1.76 -3.19
N PRO A 17 5.76 -0.56 -3.46
CA PRO A 17 5.04 0.69 -3.24
C PRO A 17 3.86 0.86 -4.20
N ALA A 18 3.93 0.32 -5.42
CA ALA A 18 2.80 0.38 -6.36
C ALA A 18 1.58 -0.38 -5.82
N ILE A 19 1.78 -1.59 -5.30
CA ILE A 19 0.72 -2.40 -4.69
C ILE A 19 0.23 -1.75 -3.40
N ALA A 20 1.13 -1.27 -2.55
CA ALA A 20 0.74 -0.60 -1.31
C ALA A 20 -0.13 0.64 -1.56
N ASN A 21 0.23 1.47 -2.54
CA ASN A 21 -0.55 2.63 -2.92
C ASN A 21 -1.91 2.25 -3.52
N ALA A 22 -1.98 1.19 -4.32
CA ALA A 22 -3.25 0.71 -4.86
C ALA A 22 -4.22 0.23 -3.75
N ILE A 23 -3.68 -0.42 -2.72
CA ILE A 23 -4.47 -0.82 -1.54
C ILE A 23 -4.94 0.42 -0.78
N LEU A 24 -4.07 1.41 -0.55
CA LEU A 24 -4.45 2.66 0.13
C LEU A 24 -5.52 3.44 -0.66
N ASP A 25 -5.39 3.51 -1.98
CA ASP A 25 -6.35 4.14 -2.89
C ASP A 25 -7.75 3.49 -2.75
N ALA A 26 -7.83 2.16 -2.76
CA ALA A 26 -9.09 1.44 -2.57
C ALA A 26 -9.74 1.69 -1.19
N LEU A 27 -8.93 2.00 -0.18
CA LEU A 27 -9.41 2.28 1.18
C LEU A 27 -9.67 3.77 1.43
N TRP A 28 -9.33 4.64 0.47
CA TRP A 28 -9.40 6.08 0.62
C TRP A 28 -10.82 6.57 0.89
N ASP A 29 -11.80 6.04 0.16
CA ASP A 29 -13.22 6.35 0.32
C ASP A 29 -13.80 5.89 1.65
N HIS A 30 -13.11 4.96 2.33
CA HIS A 30 -13.46 4.45 3.65
C HIS A 30 -12.77 5.22 4.78
N GLY A 31 -12.09 6.33 4.49
CA GLY A 31 -11.41 7.19 5.48
C GLY A 31 -10.02 6.72 5.90
N VAL A 32 -9.50 5.62 5.36
CA VAL A 32 -8.13 5.17 5.64
C VAL A 32 -7.14 6.09 4.93
N ARG A 33 -6.10 6.54 5.64
CA ARG A 33 -5.04 7.42 5.10
C ARG A 33 -3.64 6.84 5.17
N THR A 34 -3.47 5.79 5.97
CA THR A 34 -2.22 5.04 6.09
C THR A 34 -2.53 3.62 6.57
N PHE A 35 -1.64 2.68 6.30
CA PHE A 35 -1.67 1.34 6.86
C PHE A 35 -0.25 0.79 6.99
N ASP A 36 -0.06 -0.12 7.94
CA ASP A 36 1.22 -0.80 8.12
C ASP A 36 1.34 -2.00 7.18
N MET A 37 2.49 -2.09 6.51
CA MET A 37 2.84 -3.29 5.74
C MET A 37 3.26 -4.43 6.69
N PRO A 38 3.02 -5.70 6.30
CA PRO A 38 2.33 -6.18 5.10
C PRO A 38 0.81 -6.00 5.18
N ALA A 39 0.16 -5.87 4.02
CA ALA A 39 -1.29 -5.76 3.89
C ALA A 39 -2.02 -7.10 4.14
N TYR A 40 -1.85 -7.67 5.34
CA TYR A 40 -2.57 -8.87 5.73
C TYR A 40 -4.08 -8.61 5.74
N PRO A 41 -4.92 -9.56 5.26
CA PRO A 41 -6.37 -9.38 5.22
C PRO A 41 -6.98 -8.97 6.57
N GLN A 42 -6.46 -9.51 7.69
CA GLN A 42 -6.91 -9.17 9.03
C GLN A 42 -6.63 -7.70 9.39
N ASN A 43 -5.48 -7.16 8.97
CA ASN A 43 -5.13 -5.76 9.21
C ASN A 43 -6.06 -4.84 8.42
N ILE A 44 -6.30 -5.15 7.14
CA ILE A 44 -7.22 -4.39 6.29
C ILE A 44 -8.64 -4.42 6.85
N TRP A 45 -9.12 -5.60 7.29
CA TRP A 45 -10.41 -5.74 7.94
C TRP A 45 -10.53 -4.89 9.20
N ASN A 46 -9.51 -4.92 10.06
CA ASN A 46 -9.50 -4.12 11.29
C ASN A 46 -9.48 -2.61 11.00
N LEU A 47 -8.75 -2.17 9.97
CA LEU A 47 -8.73 -0.76 9.55
C LEU A 47 -10.12 -0.29 9.13
N LEU A 48 -10.81 -1.06 8.30
CA LEU A 48 -12.19 -0.74 7.88
C LEU A 48 -13.13 -0.68 9.09
N GLN A 49 -13.02 -1.63 10.02
CA GLN A 49 -13.87 -1.68 11.21
C GLN A 49 -13.61 -0.52 12.18
N ASN A 50 -12.36 -0.11 12.36
CA ASN A 50 -11.99 0.94 13.30
C ASN A 50 -12.32 2.34 12.76
N VAL A 51 -12.09 2.60 11.46
CA VAL A 51 -12.43 3.89 10.87
C VAL A 51 -13.94 4.11 10.82
N ILE A 52 -14.75 3.06 10.57
CA ILE A 52 -16.21 3.16 10.65
C ILE A 52 -16.69 3.49 12.08
N LYS A 53 -15.91 3.13 13.11
CA LYS A 53 -16.27 3.33 14.53
C LYS A 53 -15.80 4.66 15.12
N ASP A 54 -14.79 5.30 14.54
CA ASP A 54 -14.30 6.61 14.93
C ASP A 54 -14.68 7.66 13.86
N PRO A 55 -15.92 8.19 13.89
CA PRO A 55 -16.46 9.04 12.85
C PRO A 55 -16.08 10.52 13.04
N ASN A 56 -14.85 10.82 13.47
CA ASN A 56 -14.38 12.21 13.61
C ASN A 56 -14.76 13.06 12.38
#